data_AF-A0AAN7I2U2-F1
#
_entry.id   AF-A0AAN7I2U2-F1
#
_cell.length_a   1.000
_cell.length_b   1.000
_cell.length_c   1.000
_cell.angle_alpha   90.00
_cell.angle_beta   90.00
_cell.angle_gamma   90.00
#
_symmetry.space_group_name_H-M   'P 1'
#
loop_
_entity.id
_entity.type
_entity.pdbx_description
1 polymer ?
#
loop_
_entity_poly.entity_id
_entity_poly.type
_entity_poly.pdbx_seq_one_letter_code
_entity_poly.pdbx_strand_id
1 'polypeptide(L)'
;MSQATTRLAQLTQLSCKVFSNVYNPTCARTGNKIIRQRLIGSTLTSYNPKKLVHFRDIQALYPQLGLVNLEEKERLDEIARRKRRGKGAPKKGQGKRASNKKK
;
A
#
# COMPACT_ATOMS: atom_id res chain seq x y z
N MET A 1 -26.26 33.59 -35.10
CA MET A 1 -25.12 33.96 -34.22
C MET A 1 -24.69 35.36 -34.57
N SER A 2 -24.59 36.26 -33.60
CA SER A 2 -24.04 37.61 -33.82
C SER A 2 -22.56 37.51 -34.20
N GLN A 3 -22.03 38.42 -35.03
CA GLN A 3 -20.60 38.42 -35.38
C GLN A 3 -19.69 38.45 -34.14
N ALA A 4 -20.15 39.09 -33.06
CA ALA A 4 -19.42 39.14 -31.79
C ALA A 4 -19.26 37.75 -31.14
N THR A 5 -20.29 36.91 -31.17
CA THR A 5 -20.23 35.57 -30.56
C THR A 5 -19.26 34.65 -31.31
N THR A 6 -19.19 34.78 -32.63
CA THR A 6 -18.25 34.03 -33.47
C THR A 6 -16.80 34.46 -33.20
N ARG A 7 -16.53 35.76 -33.06
CA ARG A 7 -15.20 36.28 -32.73
C ARG A 7 -14.71 35.82 -31.35
N LEU A 8 -15.60 35.78 -30.35
CA LEU A 8 -15.27 35.24 -29.03
C LEU A 8 -14.95 33.74 -29.07
N ALA A 9 -15.69 32.96 -29.87
CA ALA A 9 -15.39 31.54 -30.06
C ALA A 9 -14.01 31.31 -30.71
N GLN A 10 -13.62 32.15 -31.68
CA GLN A 10 -12.28 32.09 -32.28
C GLN A 10 -11.17 32.48 -31.30
N LEU A 11 -11.39 33.52 -30.49
CA LEU A 11 -10.42 33.95 -29.47
C LEU A 11 -10.21 32.87 -28.41
N THR A 12 -11.28 32.22 -27.95
CA THR A 12 -11.18 31.10 -27.00
C THR A 12 -10.47 29.89 -27.62
N GLN A 13 -10.75 29.56 -28.89
CA GLN A 13 -10.03 28.51 -29.61
C GLN A 13 -8.53 28.82 -29.73
N LEU A 14 -8.16 30.07 -30.08
CA LEU A 14 -6.77 30.51 -30.17
C LEU A 14 -6.06 30.43 -28.82
N SER A 15 -6.70 30.89 -27.75
CA SER A 15 -6.18 30.80 -26.38
C SER A 15 -5.92 29.35 -25.98
N CYS A 16 -6.87 28.44 -26.23
CA CYS A 16 -6.67 27.01 -25.98
C CYS A 16 -5.46 26.46 -26.75
N LYS A 17 -5.26 26.87 -28.00
CA LYS A 17 -4.09 26.47 -28.81
C LYS A 17 -2.77 27.00 -28.25
N VAL A 18 -2.73 28.26 -27.80
CA VAL A 18 -1.53 28.88 -27.21
C VAL A 18 -1.13 28.18 -25.91
N PHE A 19 -2.08 27.87 -25.04
CA PHE A 19 -1.81 27.28 -23.72
C PHE A 19 -1.91 25.76 -23.68
N SER A 20 -2.01 25.08 -24.83
CA SER A 20 -2.19 23.63 -24.92
C SER A 20 -3.39 23.09 -24.10
N ASN A 21 -4.44 23.90 -23.98
CA ASN A 21 -5.70 23.50 -23.34
C ASN A 21 -6.65 22.86 -24.36
N VAL A 22 -7.54 21.98 -23.88
CA VAL A 22 -8.55 21.34 -24.72
C VAL A 22 -9.71 22.29 -24.98
N TYR A 23 -9.99 22.58 -26.26
CA TYR A 23 -11.16 23.37 -26.69
C TYR A 23 -12.40 22.48 -26.83
N ASN A 24 -13.48 22.76 -26.10
CA ASN A 24 -14.73 21.97 -26.09
C ASN A 24 -15.98 22.87 -26.22
N PRO A 25 -16.33 23.30 -27.45
CA PRO A 25 -17.46 24.22 -27.66
C PRO A 25 -18.83 23.57 -27.51
N THR A 26 -18.93 22.24 -27.66
CA THR A 26 -20.19 21.48 -27.58
C THR A 26 -20.50 20.97 -26.17
N CYS A 27 -19.64 21.27 -25.18
CA CYS A 27 -19.75 20.79 -23.81
C CYS A 27 -19.85 19.25 -23.72
N ALA A 28 -19.19 18.53 -24.64
CA ALA A 28 -19.19 17.08 -24.67
C ALA A 28 -18.46 16.49 -23.44
N ARG A 29 -18.91 15.32 -22.97
CA ARG A 29 -18.30 14.61 -21.84
C ARG A 29 -17.08 13.80 -22.32
N THR A 30 -15.92 14.44 -22.39
CA THR A 30 -14.67 13.82 -22.89
C THR A 30 -13.87 13.05 -21.84
N GLY A 31 -14.28 13.02 -20.57
CA GLY A 31 -13.53 12.35 -19.50
C GLY A 31 -12.31 13.11 -18.98
N ASN A 32 -12.02 14.32 -19.49
CA ASN A 32 -10.89 15.16 -19.06
C ASN A 32 -10.87 15.48 -17.55
N LYS A 33 -11.98 15.33 -16.83
CA LYS A 33 -12.01 15.44 -15.37
C LYS A 33 -11.19 14.33 -14.71
N ILE A 34 -11.32 13.10 -15.20
CA ILE A 34 -10.65 11.93 -14.64
C ILE A 34 -9.16 11.94 -15.01
N ILE A 35 -8.82 12.25 -16.27
CA ILE A 35 -7.42 12.28 -16.74
C ILE A 35 -6.61 13.37 -16.01
N ARG A 36 -7.22 14.51 -15.68
CA ARG A 36 -6.56 15.60 -14.94
C ARG A 36 -6.44 15.34 -13.43
N GLN A 37 -7.10 14.32 -12.88
CA GLN A 37 -6.95 13.99 -11.48
C GLN A 37 -5.51 13.53 -11.23
N ARG A 38 -4.86 14.15 -10.24
CA ARG A 38 -3.53 13.74 -9.81
C ARG A 38 -3.62 12.36 -9.17
N LEU A 39 -2.67 11.49 -9.50
CA LEU A 39 -2.58 10.17 -8.89
C LEU A 39 -2.24 10.31 -7.39
N ILE A 40 -2.97 9.57 -6.55
CA ILE A 40 -2.84 9.60 -5.07
C ILE A 40 -2.14 8.36 -4.49
N GLY A 41 -1.67 7.44 -5.34
CA GLY A 41 -1.19 6.12 -4.94
C GLY A 41 0.01 6.15 -3.99
N SER A 42 0.95 7.08 -4.19
CA SER A 42 2.12 7.24 -3.30
C SER A 42 1.72 7.72 -1.91
N THR A 43 0.79 8.67 -1.83
CA THR A 43 0.25 9.19 -0.57
C THR A 43 -0.46 8.09 0.22
N LEU A 44 -1.29 7.29 -0.45
CA LEU A 44 -2.01 6.17 0.16
C LEU A 44 -1.06 5.06 0.66
N THR A 45 -0.06 4.71 -0.14
CA THR A 45 0.88 3.63 0.20
C THR A 45 1.79 4.01 1.38
N SER A 46 2.01 5.32 1.57
CA SER A 46 2.86 5.85 2.65
C SER A 46 2.12 6.03 3.98
N TYR A 47 0.86 5.56 4.09
CA TYR A 47 0.05 5.71 5.31
C TYR A 47 0.70 5.06 6.54
N ASN A 48 1.23 3.85 6.39
CA ASN A 48 1.93 3.16 7.47
C ASN A 48 3.45 3.36 7.35
N PRO A 49 4.16 3.66 8.45
CA PRO A 49 5.61 3.79 8.42
C PRO A 49 6.26 2.45 8.04
N LYS A 50 7.17 2.49 7.07
CA LYS A 50 7.97 1.32 6.69
C LYS A 50 9.10 1.16 7.70
N LYS A 51 9.25 -0.06 8.24
CA LYS A 51 10.40 -0.38 9.08
C LYS A 51 11.67 -0.35 8.21
N LEU A 52 12.62 0.50 8.57
CA LEU A 52 13.87 0.67 7.81
C LEU A 52 14.88 -0.44 8.11
N VAL A 53 14.92 -0.90 9.35
CA VAL A 53 15.88 -1.90 9.82
C VAL A 53 15.16 -2.86 10.76
N HIS A 54 15.33 -4.15 10.55
CA HIS A 54 14.94 -5.17 11.52
C HIS A 54 16.13 -5.57 12.38
N PHE A 55 15.86 -6.03 13.61
CA PHE A 55 16.92 -6.55 14.50
C PHE A 55 17.76 -7.66 13.84
N ARG A 56 17.13 -8.49 13.00
CA ARG A 56 17.80 -9.53 12.22
C ARG A 56 18.87 -8.95 11.28
N ASP A 57 18.59 -7.79 10.67
CA ASP A 57 19.52 -7.17 9.72
C ASP A 57 20.76 -6.66 10.47
N ILE A 58 20.57 -6.09 11.67
CA ILE A 58 21.67 -5.66 12.55
C ILE A 58 22.52 -6.85 12.99
N GLN A 59 21.88 -7.95 13.37
CA GLN A 59 22.58 -9.17 13.78
C GLN A 59 23.38 -9.78 12.62
N ALA A 60 22.88 -9.70 11.38
CA ALA A 60 23.60 -10.14 10.19
C ALA A 60 24.78 -9.24 9.83
N LEU A 61 24.66 -7.92 10.06
CA LEU A 61 25.74 -6.96 9.83
C LEU A 61 26.89 -7.09 10.83
N TYR A 62 26.59 -7.44 12.08
CA TYR A 62 27.59 -7.51 13.16
C TYR A 62 27.52 -8.84 13.93
N PRO A 63 27.86 -9.98 13.30
CA PRO A 63 27.82 -11.28 13.95
C PRO A 63 28.75 -11.37 15.17
N GLN A 64 29.86 -10.62 15.18
CA GLN A 64 30.83 -10.58 16.27
C GLN A 64 30.28 -10.03 17.60
N LEU A 65 29.21 -9.22 17.56
CA LEU A 65 28.61 -8.64 18.76
C LEU A 65 27.72 -9.63 19.52
N GLY A 66 27.37 -10.78 18.92
CA GLY A 66 26.56 -11.80 19.59
C GLY A 66 25.20 -11.29 20.07
N LEU A 67 24.59 -10.33 19.36
CA LEU A 67 23.36 -9.68 19.77
C LEU A 67 22.20 -10.69 19.88
N VAL A 68 21.43 -10.58 20.96
CA VAL A 68 20.25 -11.43 21.22
C VAL A 68 19.01 -10.56 21.35
N ASN A 69 17.94 -10.94 20.63
CA ASN A 69 16.64 -10.33 20.81
C ASN A 69 15.99 -10.89 22.09
N LEU A 70 15.95 -10.08 23.15
CA LEU A 70 15.43 -10.47 24.46
C LEU A 70 13.93 -10.83 24.40
N GLU A 71 13.11 -10.02 23.73
CA GLU A 71 11.67 -10.27 23.59
C GLU A 71 11.40 -11.61 22.88
N GLU A 72 12.15 -11.90 21.83
CA GLU A 72 12.01 -13.17 21.11
C GLU A 72 12.51 -14.35 21.97
N LYS A 73 13.58 -14.18 22.74
CA LYS A 73 14.06 -15.21 23.66
C LYS A 73 13.01 -15.51 24.74
N GLU A 74 12.43 -14.49 25.35
CA GLU A 74 11.36 -14.65 26.34
C GLU A 74 10.14 -15.38 25.76
N ARG A 75 9.75 -15.04 24.53
CA ARG A 75 8.67 -15.72 23.80
C ARG A 75 8.98 -17.21 23.62
N LEU A 76 10.21 -17.55 23.24
CA LEU A 76 10.65 -18.95 23.07
C LEU A 76 10.67 -19.69 24.40
N ASP A 77 11.13 -19.05 25.48
CA ASP A 77 11.16 -19.63 26.82
C ASP A 77 9.75 -19.87 27.37
N GLU A 78 8.79 -18.97 27.10
CA GLU A 78 7.38 -19.18 27.42
C GLU A 78 6.81 -20.38 26.64
N ILE A 79 7.07 -20.47 25.33
CA ILE A 79 6.66 -21.61 24.51
C ILE A 79 7.21 -22.92 25.08
N ALA A 80 8.49 -22.95 25.48
CA ALA A 80 9.11 -24.11 26.10
C ALA A 80 8.46 -24.47 27.45
N ARG A 81 8.17 -23.47 28.30
CA ARG A 81 7.43 -23.67 29.56
C ARG A 81 6.04 -24.26 29.33
N ARG A 82 5.30 -23.78 28.33
CA ARG A 82 3.96 -24.30 27.98
C ARG A 82 4.01 -25.73 27.48
N LYS A 83 4.99 -26.07 26.63
CA LYS A 83 5.21 -27.44 26.15
C LYS A 83 5.49 -28.40 27.30
N ARG A 84 6.35 -28.03 28.26
CA ARG A 84 6.65 -28.85 29.44
C ARG A 84 5.43 -29.24 30.27
N ARG A 85 4.41 -28.37 30.35
CA ARG A 85 3.17 -28.62 31.09
C ARG A 85 2.06 -29.28 30.24
N GLY A 86 2.37 -29.70 29.01
CA GLY A 86 1.36 -30.22 28.07
C GLY A 86 0.33 -29.18 27.60
N LYS A 87 0.63 -27.88 27.76
CA LYS A 87 -0.22 -26.75 27.36
C LYS A 87 0.31 -26.02 26.11
N GLY A 88 1.18 -26.69 25.37
CA GLY A 88 1.63 -26.23 24.05
C GLY A 88 0.49 -26.23 23.04
N ALA A 89 0.63 -25.44 21.98
CA ALA A 89 -0.29 -25.51 20.86
C ALA A 89 -0.26 -26.93 20.24
N PRO A 90 -1.43 -27.51 19.86
CA PRO A 90 -1.47 -28.79 19.18
C PRO A 90 -0.74 -28.71 17.83
N LYS A 91 -0.33 -29.86 17.30
CA LYS A 91 0.27 -29.93 15.95
C LYS A 91 -0.72 -29.38 14.93
N LYS A 92 -0.23 -28.58 13.97
CA LYS A 92 -1.04 -28.01 12.88
C LYS A 92 -1.84 -29.13 12.18
N GLY A 93 -3.15 -28.93 12.02
CA GLY A 93 -4.05 -29.94 11.43
C GLY A 93 -4.47 -31.07 12.38
N GLN A 94 -4.03 -31.07 13.63
CA GLN A 94 -4.39 -32.05 14.67
C GLN A 94 -4.98 -31.37 15.91
N GLY A 95 -5.64 -30.23 15.71
CA GLY A 95 -6.43 -29.60 16.78
C GLY A 95 -7.62 -30.48 17.18
N LYS A 96 -8.20 -30.23 18.36
CA LYS A 96 -9.34 -31.02 18.87
C LYS A 96 -10.53 -31.11 17.90
N ARG A 97 -10.70 -30.10 17.03
CA ARG A 97 -11.74 -30.02 16.01
C ARG A 97 -11.23 -30.30 14.59
N ALA A 98 -9.93 -30.58 14.43
CA ALA A 98 -9.36 -30.88 13.14
C ALA A 98 -9.63 -32.35 12.81
N SER A 99 -10.78 -32.60 12.18
CA SER A 99 -11.11 -33.90 11.61
C SER A 99 -10.31 -34.10 10.31
N ASN A 100 -9.01 -34.35 10.41
CA ASN A 100 -8.31 -35.06 9.34
C ASN A 100 -8.72 -36.53 9.42
N LYS A 101 -9.99 -36.81 9.12
CA LYS A 101 -10.51 -38.14 8.90
C LYS A 101 -9.91 -38.56 7.56
N LYS A 102 -8.78 -39.28 7.59
CA LYS A 102 -8.33 -40.02 6.40
C LYS A 102 -9.52 -40.89 5.99
N LYS A 103 -10.04 -40.64 4.80
CA LYS A 103 -10.97 -41.55 4.13
C LYS A 103 -10.17 -42.75 3.65
#